data_AF-A0A2N2K1A5-F1
#
_entry.id   AF-A0A2N2K1A5-F1
#
_cell.length_a   1.000
_cell.length_b   1.000
_cell.length_c   1.000
_cell.angle_alpha   90.00
_cell.angle_beta   90.00
_cell.angle_gamma   90.00
#
_symmetry.space_group_name_H-M   'P 1'
#
loop_
_entity.id
_entity.type
_entity.pdbx_description
1 polymer ?
#
loop_
_entity_poly.entity_id
_entity_poly.type
_entity_poly.pdbx_seq_one_letter_code
_entity_poly.pdbx_strand_id
1 'polypeptide(L)'
;MSWKFWARNPSGAESQKLPGPKGIPTQVGRDLVVNKGENPDWVWGLKCVTRQKEGVADSYDFRVFEEEDAVRNGTAIRNYNSLDQSQKLILYEGWYNNKTNKAEVVKRTEP
;
A
#
# COMPACT_ATOMS: atom_id res chain seq x y z
N MET A 1 4.56 39.91 2.56
CA MET A 1 4.78 38.55 3.09
C MET A 1 4.44 37.56 2.00
N SER A 2 5.46 37.04 1.30
CA SER A 2 5.27 36.07 0.22
C SER A 2 6.09 34.84 0.54
N TRP A 3 5.47 33.81 1.11
CA TRP A 3 6.10 32.50 1.26
C TRP A 3 5.96 31.70 -0.03
N LYS A 4 7.10 31.50 -0.69
CA LYS A 4 7.27 30.58 -1.81
C LYS A 4 7.56 29.18 -1.24
N PHE A 5 6.55 28.33 -1.16
CA PHE A 5 6.65 26.92 -0.72
C PHE A 5 7.23 25.97 -1.79
N TRP A 6 7.99 26.50 -2.74
CA TRP A 6 8.62 25.73 -3.81
C TRP A 6 10.09 26.12 -3.85
N ALA A 7 10.93 25.29 -3.25
CA ALA A 7 12.36 25.24 -3.48
C ALA A 7 12.83 23.87 -3.00
N ARG A 8 12.55 22.83 -3.80
CA ARG A 8 13.21 21.53 -3.63
C ARG A 8 14.37 21.49 -4.62
N ASN A 9 15.59 21.58 -4.09
CA ASN A 9 16.82 21.49 -4.86
C ASN A 9 16.95 20.12 -5.54
N PRO A 10 17.47 20.06 -6.78
CA PRO A 10 17.83 18.82 -7.45
C PRO A 10 19.30 18.50 -7.14
N SER A 11 19.55 17.35 -6.51
CA SER A 11 20.82 16.58 -6.50
C SER A 11 21.10 16.06 -5.09
N GLY A 12 20.83 14.77 -4.92
CA GLY A 12 21.09 14.04 -3.69
C GLY A 12 20.19 12.83 -3.63
N ALA A 13 20.32 11.95 -4.63
CA ALA A 13 19.76 10.59 -4.72
C ALA A 13 18.80 10.25 -3.57
N GLU A 14 17.59 10.82 -3.62
CA GLU A 14 16.55 10.50 -2.65
C GLU A 14 16.10 9.09 -3.05
N SER A 15 16.76 8.08 -2.49
CA SER A 15 16.25 6.72 -2.43
C SER A 15 14.79 6.87 -2.04
N GLN A 16 13.87 6.73 -3.00
CA GLN A 16 12.47 7.09 -2.85
C GLN A 16 12.01 6.44 -1.55
N LYS A 17 11.82 7.25 -0.49
CA LYS A 17 11.41 6.72 0.81
C LYS A 17 10.00 6.22 0.60
N LEU A 18 9.89 4.93 0.29
CA LEU A 18 8.63 4.25 0.12
C LEU A 18 7.84 4.48 1.41
N PRO A 19 6.57 4.88 1.31
CA PRO A 19 5.78 5.12 2.49
C PRO A 19 5.74 3.83 3.31
N GLY A 20 5.93 3.99 4.62
CA GLY A 20 5.80 2.87 5.55
C GLY A 20 4.37 2.33 5.59
N PRO A 21 4.14 1.24 6.34
CA PRO A 21 2.80 0.67 6.47
C PRO A 21 1.81 1.70 7.01
N LYS A 22 0.69 1.85 6.32
CA LYS A 22 -0.42 2.73 6.63
C LYS A 22 -1.72 1.94 6.71
N GLY A 23 -2.77 2.55 7.26
CA GLY A 23 -4.12 1.98 7.18
C GLY A 23 -4.60 1.84 5.75
N ILE A 24 -5.56 0.94 5.52
CA ILE A 24 -6.14 0.67 4.21
C ILE A 24 -6.78 1.95 3.62
N PRO A 25 -6.49 2.32 2.36
CA PRO A 25 -7.17 3.42 1.68
C PRO A 25 -8.65 3.11 1.54
N THR A 26 -9.52 4.10 1.71
CA THR A 26 -10.98 3.92 1.70
C THR A 26 -11.47 3.19 0.45
N GLN A 27 -10.93 3.49 -0.73
CA GLN A 27 -11.31 2.84 -1.99
C GLN A 27 -10.94 1.35 -2.02
N VAL A 28 -9.78 0.98 -1.47
CA VAL A 28 -9.33 -0.42 -1.38
C VAL A 28 -10.16 -1.15 -0.33
N GLY A 29 -10.39 -0.54 0.83
CA GLY A 29 -11.21 -1.13 1.90
C GLY A 29 -12.65 -1.36 1.45
N ARG A 30 -13.24 -0.40 0.72
CA ARG A 30 -14.55 -0.56 0.12
C ARG A 30 -14.59 -1.69 -0.89
N ASP A 31 -13.58 -1.80 -1.75
CA ASP A 31 -13.50 -2.88 -2.74
C ASP A 31 -13.40 -4.26 -2.06
N LEU A 32 -12.58 -4.39 -1.01
CA LEU A 32 -12.48 -5.60 -0.21
C LEU A 32 -13.82 -6.00 0.44
N VAL A 33 -14.53 -5.05 1.06
CA VAL A 33 -15.79 -5.36 1.73
C VAL A 33 -16.92 -5.63 0.72
N VAL A 34 -17.05 -4.80 -0.31
CA VAL A 34 -18.17 -4.86 -1.26
C VAL A 34 -17.96 -5.94 -2.33
N ASN A 35 -16.77 -5.98 -2.95
CA ASN A 35 -16.50 -6.88 -4.07
C ASN A 35 -15.94 -8.23 -3.61
N LYS A 36 -15.16 -8.28 -2.52
CA LYS A 36 -14.65 -9.55 -1.97
C LYS A 36 -15.50 -10.11 -0.84
N GLY A 37 -16.42 -9.33 -0.27
CA GLY A 37 -17.27 -9.78 0.84
C GLY A 37 -16.51 -9.97 2.15
N GLU A 38 -15.35 -9.34 2.29
CA GLU A 38 -14.53 -9.46 3.49
C GLU A 38 -15.15 -8.67 4.66
N ASN A 39 -14.86 -9.10 5.90
CA ASN A 39 -15.40 -8.44 7.09
C ASN A 39 -14.83 -7.02 7.22
N PRO A 40 -15.66 -5.97 7.30
CA PRO A 40 -15.20 -4.59 7.41
C PRO A 40 -14.29 -4.37 8.63
N ASP A 41 -14.67 -4.87 9.81
CA ASP A 41 -13.87 -4.71 11.04
C ASP A 41 -12.48 -5.32 10.88
N TRP A 42 -12.38 -6.47 10.21
CA TRP A 42 -11.10 -7.09 9.90
C TRP A 42 -10.30 -6.29 8.88
N VAL A 43 -10.92 -5.87 7.77
CA VAL A 43 -10.27 -5.08 6.71
C VAL A 43 -9.65 -3.80 7.25
N TRP A 44 -10.31 -3.10 8.17
CA TRP A 44 -9.77 -1.88 8.77
C TRP A 44 -8.61 -2.13 9.75
N GLY A 45 -8.49 -3.34 10.30
CA GLY A 45 -7.34 -3.76 11.11
C GLY A 45 -6.09 -4.06 10.30
N LEU A 46 -6.23 -4.31 8.98
CA LEU A 46 -5.11 -4.64 8.11
C LEU A 46 -4.20 -3.43 7.85
N LYS A 47 -2.93 -3.73 7.57
CA LYS A 47 -1.95 -2.73 7.13
C LYS A 47 -1.76 -2.83 5.63
N CYS A 48 -1.53 -1.68 5.01
CA CYS A 48 -1.18 -1.57 3.62
C CYS A 48 0.15 -0.85 3.44
N VAL A 49 0.91 -1.24 2.44
CA VAL A 49 2.03 -0.46 1.93
C VAL A 49 1.75 -0.11 0.49
N THR A 50 2.10 1.10 0.11
CA THR A 50 1.86 1.62 -1.23
C THR A 50 3.17 2.01 -1.90
N ARG A 51 3.20 1.93 -3.22
CA ARG A 51 4.30 2.36 -4.05
C ARG A 51 3.71 3.14 -5.21
N GLN A 52 4.25 4.32 -5.49
CA GLN A 52 3.85 5.06 -6.68
C GLN A 52 4.38 4.34 -7.93
N LYS A 53 3.51 4.14 -8.91
CA LYS A 53 3.87 3.47 -10.16
C LYS A 53 4.70 4.42 -11.04
N GLU A 54 5.86 3.96 -11.48
CA GLU A 54 6.74 4.78 -12.33
C GLU A 54 6.07 5.03 -13.69
N GLY A 55 6.00 6.31 -14.09
CA GLY A 55 5.42 6.72 -15.36
C GLY A 55 3.90 6.85 -15.40
N VAL A 56 3.17 6.51 -14.32
CA VAL A 56 1.71 6.67 -14.26
C VAL A 56 1.31 7.60 -13.13
N ALA A 57 0.90 8.83 -13.48
CA ALA A 57 0.41 9.80 -12.52
C ALA A 57 -0.82 9.26 -11.77
N ASP A 58 -0.86 9.52 -10.45
CA ASP A 58 -1.95 9.15 -9.55
C ASP A 58 -2.23 7.64 -9.40
N SER A 59 -1.39 6.77 -9.96
CA SER A 59 -1.49 5.31 -9.79
C SER A 59 -0.50 4.80 -8.77
N TYR A 60 -0.99 3.99 -7.84
CA TYR A 60 -0.23 3.44 -6.74
C TYR A 60 -0.49 1.95 -6.66
N ASP A 61 0.57 1.16 -6.70
CA ASP A 61 0.51 -0.26 -6.36
C ASP A 61 0.43 -0.38 -4.84
N PHE A 62 -0.43 -1.26 -4.34
CA PHE A 62 -0.58 -1.50 -2.91
C PHE A 62 -0.47 -2.99 -2.61
N ARG A 63 0.01 -3.29 -1.40
CA ARG A 63 0.01 -4.63 -0.82
C ARG A 63 -0.56 -4.55 0.58
N VAL A 64 -1.48 -5.45 0.87
CA VAL A 64 -2.16 -5.58 2.17
C VAL A 64 -1.61 -6.80 2.87
N PHE A 65 -1.31 -6.61 4.15
CA PHE A 65 -0.81 -7.65 5.03
C PHE A 65 -1.40 -7.47 6.43
N GLU A 66 -1.36 -8.53 7.21
CA GLU A 66 -1.76 -8.49 8.61
C GLU A 66 -0.51 -8.25 9.48
N GLU A 67 -0.57 -7.24 10.35
CA GLU A 67 0.55 -6.91 11.24
C GLU A 67 0.84 -8.06 12.20
N GLU A 68 -0.19 -8.76 12.69
CA GLU A 68 -0.04 -9.92 13.55
C GLU A 68 0.74 -11.05 12.86
N ASP A 69 0.40 -11.35 11.60
CA ASP A 69 1.06 -12.40 10.84
C ASP A 69 2.52 -12.06 10.56
N ALA A 70 2.80 -10.78 10.26
CA ALA A 70 4.16 -10.28 10.11
C ALA A 70 4.97 -10.42 11.40
N VAL A 71 4.39 -10.09 12.56
CA VAL A 71 5.03 -10.25 13.88
C VAL A 71 5.25 -11.72 14.22
N ARG A 72 4.26 -12.60 13.95
CA ARG A 72 4.37 -14.06 14.16
C ARG A 72 5.48 -14.67 13.32
N ASN A 73 5.66 -14.20 12.08
CA ASN A 73 6.75 -14.60 11.20
C ASN A 73 8.07 -13.86 11.47
N GLY A 74 8.14 -13.00 12.51
CA GLY A 74 9.34 -12.24 12.85
C GLY A 74 9.79 -11.25 11.78
N THR A 75 8.89 -10.86 10.86
CA THR A 75 9.20 -10.03 9.70
C THR A 75 8.73 -8.59 9.94
N ALA A 76 9.67 -7.67 10.12
CA ALA A 76 9.36 -6.25 10.26
C ALA A 76 9.08 -5.60 8.90
N ILE A 77 7.80 -5.36 8.58
CA ILE A 77 7.41 -4.74 7.31
C ILE A 77 7.59 -3.23 7.40
N ARG A 78 8.69 -2.74 6.84
CA ARG A 78 9.00 -1.30 6.86
C ARG A 78 8.49 -0.59 5.62
N ASN A 79 8.46 -1.26 4.48
CA ASN A 79 8.09 -0.66 3.19
C ASN A 79 7.63 -1.74 2.19
N TYR A 80 7.11 -1.29 1.04
CA TYR A 80 6.63 -2.16 -0.04
C TYR A 80 7.63 -3.26 -0.46
N ASN A 81 8.93 -2.92 -0.50
CA ASN A 81 9.98 -3.87 -0.86
C ASN A 81 10.29 -4.89 0.25
N SER A 82 9.98 -4.59 1.52
CA SER A 82 10.16 -5.55 2.63
C SER A 82 9.23 -6.76 2.46
N LEU A 83 8.04 -6.55 1.90
CA LEU A 83 7.12 -7.63 1.54
C LEU A 83 7.62 -8.50 0.38
N ASP A 84 8.58 -8.04 -0.41
CA ASP A 84 9.10 -8.81 -1.54
C ASP A 84 9.87 -10.06 -1.07
N GLN A 85 10.50 -9.95 0.11
CA GLN A 85 11.17 -11.08 0.78
C GLN A 85 10.19 -12.02 1.49
N SER A 86 8.94 -11.58 1.70
CA SER A 86 7.94 -12.28 2.50
C SER A 86 6.57 -12.21 1.82
N GLN A 87 6.54 -12.64 0.56
CA GLN A 87 5.32 -12.61 -0.26
C GLN A 87 4.19 -13.46 0.32
N LYS A 88 4.51 -14.41 1.20
CA LYS A 88 3.54 -15.24 1.94
C LYS A 88 2.66 -14.44 2.90
N LEU A 89 3.15 -13.28 3.37
CA LEU A 89 2.40 -12.39 4.26
C LEU A 89 1.42 -11.49 3.51
N ILE A 90 1.49 -11.47 2.17
CA ILE A 90 0.62 -10.64 1.34
C ILE A 90 -0.72 -11.35 1.23
N LEU A 91 -1.75 -10.77 1.85
CA LEU A 91 -3.13 -11.26 1.74
C LEU A 91 -3.79 -10.76 0.46
N TYR A 92 -3.58 -9.48 0.16
CA TYR A 92 -4.11 -8.84 -1.04
C TYR A 92 -3.06 -7.94 -1.67
N GLU A 93 -3.10 -7.85 -2.98
CA GLU A 93 -2.31 -6.90 -3.73
C GLU A 93 -3.10 -6.32 -4.88
N GLY A 94 -2.60 -5.23 -5.44
CA GLY A 94 -3.16 -4.66 -6.64
C GLY A 94 -2.73 -3.22 -6.80
N TRP A 95 -3.56 -2.44 -7.46
CA TRP A 95 -3.28 -1.04 -7.73
C TRP A 95 -4.54 -0.20 -7.56
N TYR A 96 -4.35 1.05 -7.14
CA TYR A 96 -5.40 2.03 -7.11
C TYR A 96 -4.97 3.30 -7.83
N ASN A 97 -5.93 4.05 -8.36
CA ASN A 97 -5.72 5.33 -8.98
C ASN A 97 -6.59 6.39 -8.33
N ASN A 98 -5.96 7.39 -7.72
CA ASN A 98 -6.67 8.46 -7.01
C ASN A 98 -7.42 9.41 -7.95
N LYS A 99 -6.96 9.57 -9.19
CA LYS A 99 -7.59 10.44 -10.20
C LYS A 99 -8.87 9.85 -10.74
N THR A 100 -8.90 8.54 -10.97
CA THR A 100 -10.09 7.84 -11.50
C THR A 100 -10.94 7.20 -10.41
N ASN A 101 -10.47 7.23 -9.15
CA ASN A 101 -11.09 6.56 -8.00
C ASN A 101 -11.33 5.06 -8.23
N LYS A 102 -10.44 4.44 -9.02
CA LYS A 102 -10.49 3.00 -9.30
C LYS A 102 -9.49 2.28 -8.40
N ALA A 103 -9.91 1.15 -7.85
CA ALA A 103 -9.02 0.22 -7.17
C ALA A 103 -9.24 -1.16 -7.77
N GLU A 104 -8.17 -1.91 -7.95
CA GLU A 104 -8.19 -3.31 -8.31
C GLU A 104 -7.52 -4.08 -7.19
N VAL A 105 -8.28 -4.96 -6.55
CA VAL A 105 -7.80 -5.80 -5.46
C VAL A 105 -7.81 -7.26 -5.88
N VAL A 106 -6.64 -7.87 -5.85
CA VAL A 106 -6.41 -9.28 -6.14
C VAL A 106 -6.07 -9.98 -4.83
N LYS A 107 -6.83 -11.04 -4.52
CA LYS A 107 -6.53 -11.89 -3.36
C LYS A 107 -5.35 -12.77 -3.72
N ARG A 108 -4.26 -12.65 -2.96
CA ARG A 108 -3.12 -13.52 -3.11
C ARG A 108 -3.37 -14.73 -2.21
N THR A 109 -4.12 -15.67 -2.76
CA THR A 109 -4.34 -16.97 -2.11
C THR A 109 -3.09 -17.79 -2.39
N GLU A 110 -2.37 -18.25 -1.36
CA GLU A 110 -1.27 -19.19 -1.55
C GLU A 110 -1.77 -20.43 -2.32
N PRO A 111 -0.93 -21.02 -3.21
CA PRO A 111 -1.23 -22.28 -3.89
C PRO A 111 -1.32 -23.49 -2.94
#